data_AF-A0A8J8CEY8-F1
#
_entry.id   AF-A0A8J8CEY8-F1
#
_cell.length_a   1.000
_cell.length_b   1.000
_cell.length_c   1.000
_cell.angle_alpha   90.00
_cell.angle_beta   90.00
_cell.angle_gamma   90.00
#
_symmetry.space_group_name_H-M   'P 1'
#
loop_
_entity.id
_entity.type
_entity.pdbx_description
1 polymer ?
#
loop_
_entity_poly.entity_id
_entity_poly.type
_entity_poly.pdbx_seq_one_letter_code
_entity_poly.pdbx_strand_id
1 'polypeptide(L)'
;MKHGRNMENMAIISDDAGQFDVFVHGLCWIHAERNIQKVHCFTQEQTALLEGKLAEFWKLYKELKLYKDNATPFMKEELNNRFDQIFTEKTGFLSLDQTLEKIGKNKQELLLVLDRLDVPLHNNTSERDIREYVKKRKISGSTRSNNGQKCRDTFTSLKKTCRKLGIGFWEYLDDRINMTRKIPLLSDMVALTRKINSNS
;
A
#
# COMPACT_ATOMS: atom_id res chain seq x y z
N MET A 1 4.78 -3.93 33.65
CA MET A 1 5.48 -3.73 32.36
C MET A 1 4.49 -3.20 31.32
N LYS A 2 4.40 -1.88 31.16
CA LYS A 2 3.53 -1.22 30.17
C LYS A 2 4.11 -1.48 28.78
N HIS A 3 3.50 -2.34 27.98
CA HIS A 3 3.78 -2.46 26.55
C HIS A 3 3.11 -1.29 25.81
N GLY A 4 3.55 -0.07 26.08
CA GLY A 4 3.20 1.09 25.27
C GLY A 4 4.04 1.03 24.00
N ARG A 5 3.51 0.39 22.94
CA ARG A 5 4.11 0.51 21.62
C ARG A 5 4.09 1.98 21.25
N ASN A 6 5.23 2.51 20.84
CA ASN A 6 5.36 3.87 20.33
C ASN A 6 4.66 3.95 18.96
N MET A 7 3.32 4.02 18.97
CA MET A 7 2.46 3.99 17.78
C MET A 7 2.56 5.28 16.95
N GLU A 8 3.13 6.35 17.52
CA GLU A 8 3.29 7.66 16.89
C GLU A 8 4.20 7.62 15.65
N ASN A 9 5.13 6.66 15.57
CA ASN A 9 6.03 6.49 14.42
C ASN A 9 5.58 5.42 13.42
N MET A 10 4.36 4.88 13.52
CA MET A 10 3.87 3.93 12.53
C MET A 10 3.45 4.66 11.25
N ALA A 11 4.08 4.30 10.12
CA ALA A 11 3.68 4.82 8.81
C ALA A 11 2.62 3.93 8.16
N ILE A 12 1.58 4.55 7.59
CA ILE A 12 0.53 3.87 6.83
C ILE A 12 0.54 4.39 5.39
N ILE A 13 0.55 3.46 4.42
CA ILE A 13 0.47 3.80 2.98
C ILE A 13 -0.89 3.40 2.42
N SER A 14 -1.68 4.38 1.97
CA SER A 14 -3.02 4.16 1.41
C SER A 14 -3.24 4.86 0.06
N ASP A 15 -4.46 4.73 -0.47
CA ASP A 15 -4.95 5.29 -1.73
C ASP A 15 -5.67 6.64 -1.56
N ASP A 16 -5.34 7.39 -0.51
CA ASP A 16 -6.01 8.64 -0.12
C ASP A 16 -7.43 8.46 0.47
N ALA A 17 -7.77 7.23 0.89
CA ALA A 17 -9.00 7.02 1.65
C ALA A 17 -8.83 7.56 3.09
N GLY A 18 -9.46 8.71 3.38
CA GLY A 18 -9.30 9.46 4.63
C GLY A 18 -9.58 8.70 5.93
N GLN A 19 -10.25 7.54 5.88
CA GLN A 19 -10.36 6.63 7.02
C GLN A 19 -9.02 6.02 7.48
N PHE A 20 -7.96 6.17 6.68
CA PHE A 20 -6.60 5.70 6.98
C PHE A 20 -5.60 6.84 7.20
N ASP A 21 -6.05 8.09 7.21
CA ASP A 21 -5.23 9.25 7.60
C ASP A 21 -5.08 9.28 9.13
N VAL A 22 -4.29 8.31 9.62
CA VAL A 22 -3.99 8.12 11.04
C VAL A 22 -2.49 7.86 11.18
N PHE A 23 -1.88 8.42 12.23
CA PHE A 23 -0.43 8.41 12.46
C PHE A 23 0.36 9.16 11.35
N VAL A 24 1.54 8.67 10.98
CA VAL A 24 2.30 9.20 9.86
C VAL A 24 1.72 8.61 8.57
N HIS A 25 1.09 9.43 7.76
CA HIS A 25 0.45 8.97 6.53
C HIS A 25 1.32 9.22 5.31
N GLY A 26 1.33 8.25 4.39
CA GLY A 26 1.91 8.42 3.07
C GLY A 26 1.00 7.86 1.99
N LEU A 27 1.19 8.34 0.76
CA LEU A 27 0.35 7.96 -0.36
C LEU A 27 1.02 6.95 -1.29
N CYS A 28 0.20 6.04 -1.82
CA CYS A 28 0.63 5.04 -2.78
C CYS A 28 0.84 5.67 -4.16
N TRP A 29 2.07 5.63 -4.65
CA TRP A 29 2.43 6.14 -5.98
C TRP A 29 1.65 5.45 -7.11
N ILE A 30 1.33 4.17 -6.97
CA ILE A 30 0.52 3.43 -7.96
C ILE A 30 -0.91 3.97 -8.04
N HIS A 31 -1.45 4.48 -6.94
CA HIS A 31 -2.78 5.09 -6.94
C HIS A 31 -2.75 6.51 -7.51
N ALA A 32 -1.70 7.29 -7.22
CA ALA A 32 -1.49 8.57 -7.87
C ALA A 32 -1.38 8.43 -9.40
N GLU A 33 -0.63 7.44 -9.88
CA GLU A 33 -0.50 7.12 -11.31
C GLU A 33 -1.84 6.76 -11.96
N ARG A 34 -2.64 5.94 -11.28
CA ARG A 34 -3.98 5.56 -11.76
C ARG A 34 -4.90 6.77 -11.94
N ASN A 35 -4.73 7.84 -11.15
CA ASN A 35 -5.50 9.07 -11.33
C ASN A 35 -5.11 9.78 -12.62
N ILE A 36 -3.83 9.80 -12.98
CA ILE A 36 -3.34 10.32 -14.26
C ILE A 36 -3.91 9.48 -15.42
N GLN A 37 -3.79 8.15 -15.36
CA GLN A 37 -4.29 7.25 -16.42
C GLN A 37 -5.79 7.38 -16.71
N LYS A 38 -6.60 7.84 -15.75
CA LYS A 38 -8.05 8.00 -15.91
C LYS A 38 -8.43 9.27 -16.70
N VAL A 39 -7.49 10.16 -16.99
CA VAL A 39 -7.76 11.34 -17.80
C VAL A 39 -8.17 10.90 -19.20
N HIS A 40 -9.36 11.32 -19.63
CA HIS A 40 -9.89 10.99 -20.94
C HIS A 40 -9.31 11.88 -22.03
N CYS A 41 -8.59 11.27 -22.98
CA CYS A 41 -8.05 11.93 -24.17
C CYS A 41 -9.00 11.74 -25.36
N PHE A 42 -9.23 12.81 -26.11
CA PHE A 42 -10.06 12.82 -27.32
C PHE A 42 -9.26 13.06 -28.60
N THR A 43 -8.00 13.49 -28.48
CA THR A 43 -7.09 13.73 -29.61
C THR A 43 -5.75 13.02 -29.40
N GLN A 44 -5.02 12.77 -30.49
CA GLN A 44 -3.67 12.20 -30.42
C GLN A 44 -2.69 13.09 -29.64
N GLU A 45 -2.82 14.42 -29.78
CA GLU A 45 -2.02 15.39 -29.04
C GLU A 45 -2.26 15.26 -27.53
N GLN A 46 -3.51 15.15 -27.09
CA GLN A 46 -3.84 14.93 -25.68
C GLN A 46 -3.28 13.60 -25.16
N THR A 47 -3.33 12.54 -25.97
CA THR A 47 -2.73 11.25 -25.63
C THR A 47 -1.21 11.37 -25.47
N ALA A 48 -0.53 12.07 -26.38
CA ALA A 48 0.90 12.29 -26.30
C ALA A 48 1.31 13.09 -25.04
N LEU A 49 0.53 14.12 -24.68
CA LEU A 49 0.72 14.88 -23.44
C LEU A 49 0.57 14.00 -22.19
N LEU A 50 -0.47 13.15 -22.17
CA LEU A 50 -0.70 12.20 -21.09
C LEU A 50 0.45 11.20 -20.95
N GLU A 51 0.89 10.61 -22.06
CA GLU A 51 1.99 9.65 -22.10
C GLU A 51 3.32 10.27 -21.67
N GLY A 52 3.60 11.50 -22.10
CA GLY A 52 4.77 12.28 -21.66
C GLY A 52 4.78 12.48 -20.15
N LYS A 53 3.64 12.90 -19.57
CA LYS A 53 3.52 13.07 -18.12
C LYS A 53 3.61 11.76 -17.35
N LEU A 54 3.07 10.66 -17.87
CA LEU A 54 3.26 9.33 -17.29
C LEU A 54 4.74 8.91 -17.34
N ALA A 55 5.47 9.21 -18.42
CA ALA A 55 6.89 8.91 -18.52
C ALA A 55 7.73 9.68 -17.48
N GLU A 56 7.46 10.97 -17.29
CA GLU A 56 8.07 11.80 -16.24
C GLU A 56 7.76 11.26 -14.84
N PHE A 57 6.49 10.94 -14.58
CA PHE A 57 6.04 10.33 -13.33
C PHE A 57 6.81 9.04 -13.01
N TRP A 58 6.89 8.13 -13.97
CA TRP A 58 7.57 6.85 -13.80
C TRP A 58 9.09 7.01 -13.68
N LYS A 59 9.68 8.04 -14.31
CA LYS A 59 11.09 8.39 -14.12
C LYS A 59 11.34 8.82 -12.67
N LEU A 60 10.54 9.74 -12.14
CA LEU A 60 10.63 10.15 -10.73
C LEU A 60 10.44 8.97 -9.78
N TYR A 61 9.46 8.10 -10.03
CA TYR A 61 9.23 6.91 -9.22
C TYR A 61 10.46 5.97 -9.18
N LYS A 62 11.15 5.77 -10.31
CA LYS A 62 12.36 4.95 -10.36
C LYS A 62 13.49 5.56 -9.54
N GLU A 63 13.62 6.88 -9.54
CA GLU A 63 14.66 7.56 -8.79
C GLU A 63 14.37 7.58 -7.29
N LEU A 64 13.09 7.70 -6.90
CA LEU A 64 12.67 7.49 -5.52
C LEU A 64 13.00 6.09 -5.03
N LYS A 65 12.92 5.07 -5.89
CA LYS A 65 13.40 3.72 -5.54
C LYS A 65 14.91 3.69 -5.33
N LEU A 66 15.69 4.27 -6.24
CA LEU A 66 17.15 4.31 -6.14
C LEU A 66 17.63 5.10 -4.91
N TYR A 67 16.93 6.18 -4.55
CA TYR A 67 17.19 6.97 -3.35
C TYR A 67 17.10 6.13 -2.07
N LYS A 68 16.22 5.14 -2.02
CA LYS A 68 16.12 4.24 -0.85
C LYS A 68 17.42 3.46 -0.60
N ASP A 69 18.14 3.14 -1.68
CA ASP A 69 19.37 2.34 -1.60
C ASP A 69 20.60 3.23 -1.33
N ASN A 70 20.58 4.50 -1.77
CA ASN A 70 21.70 5.44 -1.66
C ASN A 70 21.22 6.87 -1.32
N ALA A 71 20.65 7.05 -0.12
CA ALA A 71 20.07 8.32 0.29
C ALA A 71 21.14 9.38 0.57
N THR A 72 21.08 10.50 -0.18
CA THR A 72 21.95 11.67 0.05
C THR A 72 21.13 12.95 0.15
N PRO A 73 21.57 13.97 0.92
CA PRO A 73 20.88 15.25 1.00
C PRO A 73 20.67 15.93 -0.35
N PHE A 74 21.67 15.83 -1.24
CA PHE A 74 21.60 16.39 -2.60
C PHE A 74 20.49 15.74 -3.43
N MET A 75 20.43 14.39 -3.46
CA MET A 75 19.36 13.68 -4.18
C MET A 75 17.98 13.97 -3.60
N LYS A 76 17.87 14.16 -2.27
CA LYS A 76 16.61 14.52 -1.63
C LYS A 76 16.08 15.86 -2.14
N GLU A 77 16.94 16.87 -2.25
CA GLU A 77 16.58 18.18 -2.78
C GLU A 77 16.23 18.11 -4.27
N GLU A 78 17.01 17.38 -5.06
CA GLU A 78 16.75 17.15 -6.48
C GLU A 78 15.37 16.51 -6.71
N LEU A 79 15.04 15.46 -5.95
CA LEU A 79 13.75 14.76 -6.05
C LEU A 79 12.57 15.67 -5.65
N ASN A 80 12.75 16.54 -4.66
CA ASN A 80 11.75 17.54 -4.29
C ASN A 80 11.50 18.54 -5.42
N ASN A 81 12.56 19.06 -6.03
CA ASN A 81 12.45 20.04 -7.11
C ASN A 81 11.84 19.42 -8.37
N ARG A 82 12.21 18.17 -8.68
CA ARG A 82 11.63 17.44 -9.82
C ARG A 82 10.17 17.10 -9.62
N PHE A 83 9.74 16.79 -8.38
CA PHE A 83 8.34 16.66 -8.07
C PHE A 83 7.60 17.96 -8.40
N ASP A 84 8.09 19.11 -7.89
CA ASP A 84 7.45 20.40 -8.14
C ASP A 84 7.37 20.71 -9.63
N GLN A 85 8.44 20.48 -10.38
CA GLN A 85 8.46 20.68 -11.83
C GLN A 85 7.36 19.87 -12.53
N ILE A 86 7.27 18.57 -12.26
CA ILE A 86 6.31 17.67 -12.94
C ILE A 86 4.86 18.08 -12.65
N PHE A 87 4.54 18.40 -11.40
CA PHE A 87 3.16 18.62 -10.96
C PHE A 87 2.68 20.08 -11.02
N THR A 88 3.58 21.04 -11.27
CA THR A 88 3.22 22.45 -11.48
C THR A 88 3.22 22.88 -12.94
N GLU A 89 3.96 22.16 -13.80
CA GLU A 89 4.00 22.43 -15.24
C GLU A 89 2.62 22.31 -15.88
N LYS A 90 2.26 23.32 -16.69
CA LYS A 90 0.99 23.34 -17.43
C LYS A 90 1.21 22.75 -18.82
N THR A 91 0.44 21.72 -19.13
CA THR A 91 0.46 21.01 -20.42
C THR A 91 -0.43 21.69 -21.46
N GLY A 92 -1.34 22.58 -21.03
CA GLY A 92 -2.40 23.14 -21.88
C GLY A 92 -3.62 22.22 -21.99
N PHE A 93 -3.56 21.00 -21.43
CA PHE A 93 -4.66 20.08 -21.35
C PHE A 93 -5.34 20.15 -19.97
N LEU A 94 -6.43 20.91 -19.88
CA LEU A 94 -7.06 21.31 -18.61
C LEU A 94 -7.34 20.15 -17.65
N SER A 95 -7.88 19.02 -18.12
CA SER A 95 -8.21 17.89 -17.24
C SER A 95 -6.96 17.19 -16.70
N LEU A 96 -5.88 17.13 -17.50
CA LEU A 96 -4.57 16.65 -17.05
C LEU A 96 -3.96 17.62 -16.04
N ASP A 97 -3.94 18.91 -16.34
CA ASP A 97 -3.39 19.95 -15.44
C ASP A 97 -4.10 19.98 -14.08
N GLN A 98 -5.43 19.83 -14.06
CA GLN A 98 -6.21 19.72 -12.82
C GLN A 98 -5.87 18.45 -12.03
N THR A 99 -5.60 17.35 -12.72
CA THR A 99 -5.23 16.07 -12.09
C THR A 99 -3.84 16.17 -11.48
N LEU A 100 -2.88 16.73 -12.21
CA LEU A 100 -1.51 16.96 -11.72
C LEU A 100 -1.50 17.92 -10.52
N GLU A 101 -2.26 19.01 -10.55
CA GLU A 101 -2.35 19.94 -9.43
C GLU A 101 -2.89 19.28 -8.16
N LYS A 102 -3.92 18.42 -8.30
CA LYS A 102 -4.46 17.66 -7.16
C LYS A 102 -3.41 16.73 -6.56
N ILE A 103 -2.66 16.00 -7.39
CA ILE A 103 -1.58 15.13 -6.93
C ILE A 103 -0.46 15.97 -6.28
N GLY A 104 -0.14 17.12 -6.86
CA GLY A 104 0.88 18.04 -6.36
C GLY A 104 0.59 18.57 -4.95
N LYS A 105 -0.70 18.75 -4.59
CA LYS A 105 -1.10 19.12 -3.22
C LYS A 105 -0.73 18.08 -2.17
N ASN A 106 -0.60 16.81 -2.59
CA ASN A 106 -0.27 15.71 -1.70
C ASN A 106 1.24 15.38 -1.67
N LYS A 107 2.08 16.39 -1.97
CA LYS A 107 3.55 16.25 -2.05
C LYS A 107 4.15 15.61 -0.81
N GLN A 108 3.77 16.09 0.38
CA GLN A 108 4.36 15.64 1.64
C GLN A 108 4.12 14.14 1.87
N GLU A 109 2.91 13.66 1.58
CA GLU A 109 2.55 12.26 1.77
C GLU A 109 3.15 11.34 0.70
N LEU A 110 3.25 11.83 -0.55
CA LEU A 110 3.89 11.08 -1.64
C LEU A 110 5.41 11.00 -1.47
N LEU A 111 6.05 12.05 -0.97
CA LEU A 111 7.49 12.13 -0.77
C LEU A 111 7.93 11.71 0.64
N LEU A 112 7.05 11.14 1.46
CA LEU A 112 7.38 10.66 2.81
C LEU A 112 8.62 9.74 2.84
N VAL A 113 8.85 8.98 1.76
CA VAL A 113 10.05 8.14 1.60
C VAL A 113 11.38 8.91 1.73
N LEU A 114 11.38 10.22 1.44
CA LEU A 114 12.57 11.07 1.50
C LEU A 114 13.01 11.35 2.95
N ASP A 115 12.06 11.29 3.88
CA ASP A 115 12.28 11.40 5.32
C ASP A 115 12.32 10.02 6.00
N ARG A 116 11.67 9.02 5.40
CA ARG A 116 11.52 7.68 5.95
C ARG A 116 11.80 6.58 4.93
N LEU A 117 13.06 6.15 4.87
CA LEU A 117 13.51 5.11 3.95
C LEU A 117 12.84 3.74 4.19
N ASP A 118 12.35 3.48 5.41
CA ASP A 118 11.65 2.24 5.76
C ASP A 118 10.27 2.12 5.09
N VAL A 119 9.68 3.24 4.66
CA VAL A 119 8.33 3.31 4.12
C VAL A 119 8.31 2.86 2.65
N PRO A 120 7.36 2.00 2.23
CA PRO A 120 7.24 1.59 0.84
C PRO A 120 6.55 2.67 -0.01
N LEU A 121 6.94 2.78 -1.29
CA LEU A 121 6.31 3.70 -2.26
C LEU A 121 4.91 3.25 -2.72
N HIS A 122 4.57 1.99 -2.47
CA HIS A 122 3.31 1.40 -2.89
C HIS A 122 2.77 0.44 -1.83
N ASN A 123 1.46 0.21 -1.84
CA ASN A 123 0.84 -0.72 -0.88
C ASN A 123 0.69 -2.17 -1.39
N ASN A 124 1.29 -2.56 -2.52
CA ASN A 124 1.08 -3.87 -3.20
C ASN A 124 0.89 -5.09 -2.28
N THR A 125 1.63 -5.21 -1.17
CA THR A 125 1.46 -6.28 -0.18
C THR A 125 0.09 -6.23 0.50
N SER A 126 -0.36 -5.05 0.95
CA SER A 126 -1.68 -4.79 1.53
C SER A 126 -2.78 -5.01 0.49
N GLU A 127 -2.62 -4.49 -0.73
CA GLU A 127 -3.54 -4.71 -1.86
C GLU A 127 -3.72 -6.21 -2.18
N ARG A 128 -2.62 -6.97 -2.20
CA ARG A 128 -2.63 -8.43 -2.42
C ARG A 128 -3.35 -9.16 -1.30
N ASP A 129 -3.13 -8.74 -0.05
CA ASP A 129 -3.80 -9.31 1.11
C ASP A 129 -5.32 -9.07 1.05
N ILE A 130 -5.81 -7.90 0.65
CA ILE A 130 -7.26 -7.65 0.55
C ILE A 130 -7.91 -8.27 -0.69
N ARG A 131 -7.14 -8.59 -1.74
CA ARG A 131 -7.67 -9.08 -3.03
C ARG A 131 -8.52 -10.34 -2.91
N GLU A 132 -8.19 -11.26 -2.01
CA GLU A 132 -9.01 -12.46 -1.75
C GLU A 132 -10.38 -12.09 -1.20
N TYR A 133 -10.44 -11.11 -0.30
CA TYR A 133 -11.69 -10.61 0.27
C TYR A 133 -12.55 -9.92 -0.80
N VAL A 134 -11.94 -9.03 -1.61
CA VAL A 134 -12.63 -8.31 -2.68
C VAL A 134 -13.18 -9.28 -3.74
N LYS A 135 -12.39 -10.28 -4.15
CA LYS A 135 -12.83 -11.35 -5.07
C LYS A 135 -13.99 -12.15 -4.49
N LYS A 136 -13.88 -12.59 -3.22
CA LYS A 136 -14.94 -13.35 -2.57
C LYS A 136 -16.23 -12.54 -2.49
N ARG A 137 -16.17 -11.26 -2.10
CA ARG A 137 -17.33 -10.35 -2.11
C ARG A 137 -17.96 -10.19 -3.51
N LYS A 138 -17.14 -10.12 -4.56
CA LYS A 138 -17.62 -10.01 -5.94
C LYS A 138 -18.37 -11.28 -6.40
N ILE A 139 -17.91 -12.45 -5.95
CA ILE A 139 -18.49 -13.76 -6.34
C ILE A 139 -19.72 -14.10 -5.47
N SER A 140 -19.64 -13.93 -4.15
CA SER A 140 -20.67 -14.38 -3.20
C SER A 140 -21.61 -13.27 -2.71
N GLY A 141 -21.45 -12.04 -3.18
CA GLY A 141 -22.09 -10.87 -2.59
C GLY A 141 -21.56 -10.52 -1.19
N SER A 142 -22.19 -9.54 -0.55
CA SER A 142 -21.87 -9.16 0.83
C SER A 142 -22.51 -10.11 1.86
N THR A 143 -22.07 -10.04 3.10
CA THR A 143 -22.68 -10.79 4.21
C THR A 143 -24.01 -10.16 4.60
N ARG A 144 -25.06 -10.98 4.74
CA ARG A 144 -26.42 -10.55 5.10
C ARG A 144 -26.70 -10.63 6.61
N SER A 145 -25.72 -11.08 7.41
CA SER A 145 -25.83 -11.18 8.87
C SER A 145 -24.47 -10.99 9.55
N ASN A 146 -24.49 -10.52 10.81
CA ASN A 146 -23.29 -10.37 11.64
C ASN A 146 -22.55 -11.70 11.84
N ASN A 147 -23.29 -12.80 12.00
CA ASN A 147 -22.70 -14.14 12.15
C ASN A 147 -21.99 -14.59 10.86
N GLY A 148 -22.59 -14.32 9.70
CA GLY A 148 -21.96 -14.60 8.41
C GLY A 148 -20.68 -13.78 8.20
N GLN A 149 -20.67 -12.51 8.63
CA GLN A 149 -19.48 -11.65 8.61
C GLN A 149 -18.38 -12.20 9.52
N LYS A 150 -18.67 -12.45 10.80
CA LYS A 150 -17.71 -13.00 11.77
C LYS A 150 -17.10 -14.32 11.30
N CYS A 151 -17.94 -15.24 10.81
CA CYS A 151 -17.50 -16.52 10.27
C CYS A 151 -16.53 -16.32 9.10
N ARG A 152 -16.92 -15.55 8.09
CA ARG A 152 -16.09 -15.26 6.92
C ARG A 152 -14.75 -14.65 7.30
N ASP A 153 -14.77 -13.63 8.14
CA ASP A 153 -13.58 -12.85 8.47
C ASP A 153 -12.61 -13.69 9.33
N THR A 154 -13.13 -14.50 10.26
CA THR A 154 -12.35 -15.46 11.06
C THR A 154 -11.67 -16.51 10.19
N PHE A 155 -12.42 -17.23 9.36
CA PHE A 155 -11.85 -18.29 8.51
C PHE A 155 -10.89 -17.74 7.46
N THR A 156 -11.15 -16.54 6.92
CA THR A 156 -10.24 -15.87 5.99
C THR A 156 -8.93 -15.49 6.68
N SER A 157 -9.00 -14.95 7.91
CA SER A 157 -7.83 -14.61 8.71
C SER A 157 -6.99 -15.84 9.06
N LEU A 158 -7.63 -16.93 9.50
CA LEU A 158 -6.97 -18.21 9.82
C LEU A 158 -6.26 -18.78 8.59
N LYS A 159 -6.97 -18.93 7.47
CA LYS A 159 -6.41 -19.46 6.23
C LYS A 159 -5.18 -18.68 5.76
N LYS A 160 -5.23 -17.35 5.81
CA LYS A 160 -4.11 -16.49 5.43
C LYS A 160 -2.92 -16.65 6.38
N THR A 161 -3.18 -16.72 7.68
CA THR A 161 -2.13 -16.88 8.69
C THR A 161 -1.44 -18.24 8.54
N CYS A 162 -2.19 -19.33 8.35
CA CYS A 162 -1.63 -20.64 8.05
C CYS A 162 -0.74 -20.59 6.79
N ARG A 163 -1.24 -19.98 5.71
CA ARG A 163 -0.46 -19.82 4.48
C ARG A 163 0.83 -19.01 4.68
N LYS A 164 0.80 -17.92 5.46
CA LYS A 164 1.99 -17.10 5.76
C LYS A 164 3.02 -17.87 6.60
N LEU A 165 2.59 -18.83 7.41
CA LEU A 165 3.44 -19.68 8.24
C LEU A 165 3.82 -21.01 7.57
N GLY A 166 3.42 -21.24 6.31
CA GLY A 166 3.70 -22.49 5.59
C GLY A 166 2.89 -23.70 6.06
N ILE A 167 1.77 -23.49 6.76
CA ILE A 167 0.94 -24.55 7.35
C ILE A 167 -0.29 -24.81 6.46
N GLY A 168 -0.65 -26.08 6.29
CA GLY A 168 -1.91 -26.47 5.64
C GLY A 168 -3.11 -25.97 6.45
N PHE A 169 -3.99 -25.19 5.83
CA PHE A 169 -5.19 -24.68 6.52
C PHE A 169 -6.10 -25.82 7.02
N TRP A 170 -6.27 -26.88 6.22
CA TRP A 170 -7.07 -28.04 6.59
C TRP A 170 -6.43 -28.85 7.72
N GLU A 171 -5.11 -29.02 7.70
CA GLU A 171 -4.37 -29.68 8.78
C GLU A 171 -4.52 -28.90 10.09
N TYR A 172 -4.41 -27.57 10.03
CA TYR A 172 -4.65 -26.71 11.19
C TYR A 172 -6.09 -26.83 11.71
N LEU A 173 -7.07 -26.85 10.82
CA LEU A 173 -8.47 -26.95 11.22
C LEU A 173 -8.78 -28.31 11.85
N ASP A 174 -8.30 -29.39 11.25
CA ASP A 174 -8.44 -30.75 11.75
C ASP A 174 -7.79 -30.92 13.13
N ASP A 175 -6.58 -30.38 13.30
CA ASP A 175 -5.88 -30.37 14.59
C ASP A 175 -6.72 -29.69 15.69
N ARG A 176 -7.39 -28.58 15.37
CA ARG A 176 -8.23 -27.84 16.31
C ARG A 176 -9.55 -28.53 16.61
N ILE A 177 -10.19 -29.13 15.60
CA ILE A 177 -11.45 -29.86 15.76
C ILE A 177 -11.22 -31.13 16.59
N ASN A 178 -10.17 -31.89 16.27
CA ASN A 178 -9.82 -33.13 16.95
C ASN A 178 -9.02 -32.91 18.25
N MET A 179 -8.75 -31.65 18.61
CA MET A 179 -7.98 -31.24 19.79
C MET A 179 -6.63 -31.95 19.94
N THR A 180 -6.00 -32.32 18.83
CA THR A 180 -4.73 -33.06 18.84
C THR A 180 -3.55 -32.17 19.24
N ARG A 181 -3.68 -30.85 19.04
CA ARG A 181 -2.73 -29.80 19.47
C ARG A 181 -1.28 -30.04 19.01
N LYS A 182 -1.09 -30.72 17.89
CA LYS A 182 0.21 -30.95 17.24
C LYS A 182 0.74 -29.68 16.60
N ILE A 183 -0.15 -28.84 16.06
CA ILE A 183 0.22 -27.54 15.50
C ILE A 183 0.12 -26.47 16.60
N PRO A 184 1.19 -25.73 16.93
CA PRO A 184 1.14 -24.64 17.92
C PRO A 184 0.10 -23.58 17.58
N LEU A 185 -0.32 -22.77 18.56
CA LEU A 185 -1.25 -21.67 18.29
C LEU A 185 -0.64 -20.70 17.27
N LEU A 186 -1.44 -20.26 16.31
CA LEU A 186 -0.96 -19.34 15.28
C LEU A 186 -0.46 -18.03 15.89
N SER A 187 -1.04 -17.59 17.01
CA SER A 187 -0.59 -16.41 17.77
C SER A 187 0.87 -16.53 18.19
N ASP A 188 1.26 -17.71 18.66
CA ASP A 188 2.57 -17.97 19.24
C ASP A 188 3.60 -18.06 18.13
N MET A 189 3.24 -18.72 17.02
CA MET A 189 4.08 -18.81 15.83
C MET A 189 4.28 -17.44 15.16
N VAL A 190 3.24 -16.59 15.11
CA VAL A 190 3.38 -15.21 14.63
C VAL A 190 4.30 -14.39 15.54
N ALA A 191 4.20 -14.56 16.86
CA ALA A 191 5.09 -13.89 17.81
C ALA A 191 6.55 -14.35 17.66
N LEU A 192 6.77 -15.64 17.43
CA LEU A 192 8.10 -16.23 17.23
C LEU A 192 8.74 -15.74 15.93
N THR A 193 8.00 -15.78 14.83
CA THR A 193 8.45 -15.33 13.50
C THR A 193 8.84 -13.85 13.52
N ARG A 194 8.12 -13.01 14.27
CA ARG A 194 8.44 -11.60 14.44
C ARG A 194 9.73 -11.36 15.22
N LYS A 195 10.03 -12.17 16.25
CA LYS A 195 11.28 -12.07 17.03
C LYS A 195 12.50 -12.42 16.18
N ILE A 196 12.39 -13.43 15.31
CA ILE A 196 13.48 -13.84 14.42
C ILE A 196 13.81 -12.71 13.43
N ASN A 197 12.79 -12.12 12.81
CA ASN A 197 12.96 -11.03 11.83
C ASN A 197 13.33 -9.66 12.43
N SER A 198 13.32 -9.50 13.76
CA SER A 198 13.75 -8.25 14.43
C SER A 198 15.16 -8.35 15.01
N ASN A 199 15.75 -9.56 15.00
CA ASN A 199 17.12 -9.84 15.43
C ASN A 199 18.05 -10.19 14.25
N SER A 200 17.56 -10.05 13.01
CA SER A 200 18.30 -10.21 11.75
C SER A 200 18.36 -8.87 11.05
#